data_AF-A0A527IIU5-F1
#
_entry.id   AF-A0A527IIU5-F1
#
_cell.length_a   1.000
_cell.length_b   1.000
_cell.length_c   1.000
_cell.angle_alpha   90.00
_cell.angle_beta   90.00
_cell.angle_gamma   90.00
#
_symmetry.space_group_name_H-M   'P 1'
#
loop_
_entity.id
_entity.type
_entity.pdbx_description
1 polymer ?
#
loop_
_entity_poly.entity_id
_entity_poly.type
_entity_poly.pdbx_seq_one_letter_code
_entity_poly.pdbx_strand_id
1 'polypeptide(L)'
;MTRPSACYGLDGLILGISAERPELWQDFDRMLGSLRIAEPVEPDFRLEIAETDTLDEAPNGSLVFDGEVPEDGPCRMFEDGGIIHLVFPGRQTVAINGVAGWAELRIRPGAKAAWTPAMLVLDAALDAGGQHMLHTAGLTLPDSDAVV
;
A
#
# COMPACT_ATOMS: atom_id res chain seq x y z
N MET A 1 -7.43 16.65 11.54
CA MET A 1 -7.31 15.70 10.41
C MET A 1 -6.82 16.50 9.21
N THR A 2 -5.71 16.08 8.62
CA THR A 2 -5.06 16.74 7.47
C THR A 2 -5.83 16.46 6.19
N ARG A 3 -5.98 17.46 5.33
CA ARG A 3 -6.65 17.32 4.03
C ARG A 3 -5.78 16.46 3.10
N PRO A 4 -6.34 15.50 2.35
CA PRO A 4 -5.57 14.69 1.41
C PRO A 4 -4.96 15.55 0.31
N SER A 5 -3.75 15.18 -0.10
CA SER A 5 -3.00 15.77 -1.21
C SER A 5 -3.63 15.44 -2.56
N ALA A 6 -4.24 14.26 -2.70
CA ALA A 6 -5.02 13.84 -3.85
C ALA A 6 -6.10 12.83 -3.47
N CYS A 7 -7.20 12.82 -4.21
CA CYS A 7 -8.26 11.82 -4.11
C CYS A 7 -8.48 11.14 -5.47
N TYR A 8 -8.74 9.84 -5.44
CA TYR A 8 -8.99 9.00 -6.62
C TYR A 8 -10.26 8.19 -6.42
N GLY A 9 -11.11 8.14 -7.45
CA GLY A 9 -12.30 7.28 -7.46
C GLY A 9 -11.93 5.87 -7.89
N LEU A 10 -12.03 4.90 -6.97
CA LEU A 10 -11.82 3.47 -7.23
C LEU A 10 -13.17 2.75 -7.24
N ASP A 11 -13.97 3.02 -8.27
CA ASP A 11 -15.25 2.37 -8.63
C ASP A 11 -16.05 1.76 -7.44
N GLY A 12 -16.44 2.60 -6.48
CA GLY A 12 -17.16 2.15 -5.28
C GLY A 12 -16.56 2.69 -3.98
N LEU A 13 -15.32 3.17 -4.02
CA LEU A 13 -14.72 3.94 -2.93
C LEU A 13 -13.89 5.13 -3.43
N ILE A 14 -13.50 5.97 -2.48
CA ILE A 14 -12.57 7.08 -2.68
C ILE A 14 -11.29 6.82 -1.90
N LEU A 15 -10.18 6.69 -2.62
CA LEU A 15 -8.84 6.64 -2.03
C LEU A 15 -8.31 8.07 -1.87
N GLY A 16 -8.02 8.47 -0.64
CA GLY A 16 -7.33 9.72 -0.31
C GLY A 16 -5.86 9.46 0.04
N ILE A 17 -4.94 10.13 -0.65
CA ILE A 17 -3.51 10.08 -0.34
C ILE A 17 -3.09 11.39 0.34
N SER A 18 -2.47 11.28 1.50
CA SER A 18 -1.84 12.40 2.22
C SER A 18 -0.34 12.19 2.26
N ALA A 19 0.42 13.17 1.80
CA ALA A 19 1.87 13.15 1.90
C ALA A 19 2.44 14.55 2.11
N GLU A 20 3.58 14.64 2.79
CA GLU A 20 4.27 15.91 3.06
C GLU A 20 4.76 16.59 1.78
N ARG A 21 5.11 15.80 0.76
CA ARG A 21 5.59 16.30 -0.53
C ARG A 21 5.04 15.48 -1.71
N PRO A 22 4.79 16.10 -2.87
CA PRO A 22 4.24 15.42 -4.05
C PRO A 22 5.05 14.22 -4.53
N GLU A 23 6.38 14.28 -4.42
CA GLU A 23 7.31 13.28 -4.95
C GLU A 23 7.10 11.88 -4.35
N LEU A 24 6.54 11.82 -3.13
CA LEU A 24 6.29 10.56 -2.41
C LEU A 24 5.11 9.77 -2.99
N TRP A 25 4.21 10.41 -3.74
CA TRP A 25 3.04 9.75 -4.33
C TRP A 25 2.92 9.96 -5.84
N GLN A 26 3.94 10.50 -6.51
CA GLN A 26 3.94 10.69 -7.97
C GLN A 26 3.69 9.37 -8.74
N ASP A 27 4.17 8.24 -8.22
CA ASP A 27 3.94 6.94 -8.86
C ASP A 27 2.46 6.52 -8.78
N PHE A 28 1.76 6.84 -7.68
CA PHE A 28 0.31 6.70 -7.60
C PHE A 28 -0.40 7.60 -8.60
N ASP A 29 0.02 8.87 -8.71
CA ASP A 29 -0.61 9.82 -9.65
C ASP A 29 -0.41 9.40 -11.11
N ARG A 30 0.76 8.83 -11.43
CA ARG A 30 1.04 8.30 -12.76
C ARG A 30 0.14 7.12 -13.12
N MET A 31 -0.22 6.29 -12.16
CA MET A 31 -1.07 5.12 -12.36
C MET A 31 -2.57 5.46 -12.33
N LEU A 32 -2.99 6.30 -11.38
CA LEU A 32 -4.40 6.58 -11.09
C LEU A 32 -4.86 7.93 -11.66
N GLY A 33 -4.02 8.65 -12.41
CA GLY A 33 -4.28 10.03 -12.81
C GLY A 33 -5.59 10.23 -13.59
N SER A 34 -6.05 9.24 -14.35
CA SER A 34 -7.34 9.27 -15.04
C SER A 34 -8.56 9.19 -14.10
N LEU A 35 -8.36 8.70 -12.89
CA LEU A 35 -9.37 8.52 -11.84
C LEU A 35 -9.37 9.66 -10.81
N ARG A 36 -8.53 10.69 -11.03
CA ARG A 36 -8.32 11.78 -10.09
C ARG A 36 -9.58 12.63 -9.94
N ILE A 37 -9.98 12.88 -8.69
CA ILE A 37 -11.12 13.73 -8.35
C ILE A 37 -10.59 15.16 -8.09
N ALA A 38 -11.10 16.13 -8.85
CA ALA A 38 -10.65 17.52 -8.77
C ALA A 38 -11.30 18.29 -7.60
N GLU A 39 -12.52 17.89 -7.21
CA GLU A 39 -13.26 18.53 -6.14
C GLU A 39 -12.87 18.00 -4.76
N PRO A 40 -13.02 18.80 -3.69
CA PRO A 40 -12.81 18.32 -2.33
C PRO A 40 -13.84 17.25 -1.98
N VAL A 41 -13.37 16.05 -1.66
CA VAL A 41 -14.21 14.92 -1.26
C VAL A 41 -13.58 14.20 -0.06
N GLU A 42 -14.43 13.65 0.81
CA GLU A 42 -13.96 12.87 1.95
C GLU A 42 -13.58 11.46 1.48
N PRO A 43 -12.37 10.97 1.82
CA PRO A 43 -11.94 9.65 1.41
C PRO A 43 -12.49 8.54 2.32
N ASP A 44 -12.92 7.44 1.70
CA ASP A 44 -13.35 6.21 2.35
C ASP A 44 -12.16 5.38 2.82
N PHE A 45 -11.08 5.36 2.03
CA PHE A 45 -9.80 4.74 2.37
C PHE A 45 -8.69 5.78 2.35
N ARG A 46 -7.80 5.76 3.35
CA ARG A 46 -6.74 6.77 3.50
C ARG A 46 -5.36 6.15 3.50
N LEU A 47 -4.51 6.63 2.60
CA LEU A 47 -3.08 6.36 2.63
C LEU A 47 -2.34 7.59 3.13
N GLU A 48 -1.61 7.44 4.24
CA GLU A 48 -0.65 8.43 4.70
C GLU A 48 0.77 8.01 4.32
N ILE A 49 1.51 8.89 3.64
CA ILE A 49 2.91 8.67 3.26
C ILE A 49 3.78 9.73 3.93
N ALA A 50 4.73 9.29 4.75
CA ALA A 50 5.66 10.19 5.43
C ALA A 50 7.10 9.70 5.33
N GLU A 51 8.04 10.63 5.27
CA GLU A 51 9.44 10.33 5.49
C GLU A 51 9.76 10.26 6.99
N THR A 52 10.62 9.33 7.38
CA THR A 52 11.06 9.20 8.77
C THR A 52 12.50 8.73 8.87
N ASP A 53 13.21 9.28 9.84
CA ASP A 53 14.57 8.87 10.18
C ASP A 53 14.64 7.55 10.96
N THR A 54 13.49 7.04 11.43
CA THR A 54 13.42 5.75 12.13
C THR A 54 12.22 4.97 11.64
N LEU A 55 12.45 3.70 11.30
CA LEU A 55 11.42 2.76 10.88
C LEU A 55 11.15 1.77 12.02
N ASP A 56 9.89 1.40 12.21
CA ASP A 56 9.52 0.29 13.08
C ASP A 56 9.60 -1.03 12.29
N GLU A 57 10.77 -1.66 12.35
CA GLU A 57 11.06 -2.89 11.61
C GLU A 57 10.77 -4.17 12.39
N ALA A 58 10.19 -4.04 13.58
CA ALA A 58 9.79 -5.14 14.44
C ALA A 58 8.38 -4.89 14.99
N PRO A 59 7.37 -4.78 14.11
CA PRO A 59 5.99 -4.60 14.54
C PRO A 59 5.53 -5.80 15.37
N ASN A 60 4.48 -5.59 16.15
CA ASN A 60 3.81 -6.69 16.85
C ASN A 60 3.15 -7.66 15.85
N GLY A 61 2.67 -8.80 16.35
CA GLY A 61 1.94 -9.78 15.56
C GLY A 61 2.76 -11.00 15.17
N SER A 62 2.18 -11.83 14.30
CA SER A 62 2.77 -13.08 13.85
C SER A 62 3.45 -12.88 12.49
N LEU A 63 4.69 -13.36 12.35
CA LEU A 63 5.39 -13.39 11.07
C LEU A 63 4.70 -14.37 10.12
N VAL A 64 4.22 -13.87 8.97
CA VAL A 64 3.51 -14.69 7.97
C VAL A 64 4.32 -14.86 6.69
N PHE A 65 5.28 -13.97 6.41
CA PHE A 65 6.20 -14.09 5.29
C PHE A 65 7.57 -13.51 5.64
N ASP A 66 8.63 -14.16 5.18
CA ASP A 66 10.01 -13.69 5.24
C ASP A 66 10.75 -14.20 3.99
N GLY A 67 11.15 -13.29 3.11
CA GLY A 67 11.76 -13.65 1.84
C GLY A 67 12.11 -12.48 0.94
N GLU A 68 12.55 -12.81 -0.27
CA GLU A 68 12.87 -11.84 -1.31
C GLU A 68 11.64 -11.52 -2.15
N VAL A 69 11.37 -10.24 -2.34
CA VAL A 69 10.38 -9.74 -3.29
C VAL A 69 11.12 -9.26 -4.54
N PRO A 70 10.79 -9.76 -5.74
CA PRO A 70 11.41 -9.31 -6.97
C PRO A 70 11.37 -7.78 -7.08
N GLU A 71 12.48 -7.18 -7.49
CA GLU A 71 12.68 -5.73 -7.65
C GLU A 71 12.66 -4.88 -6.36
N ASP A 72 11.97 -5.32 -5.31
CA ASP A 72 11.86 -4.58 -4.04
C ASP A 72 12.83 -5.05 -2.95
N GLY A 73 13.34 -6.28 -3.05
CA GLY A 73 14.35 -6.87 -2.16
C GLY A 73 13.75 -7.60 -0.94
N PRO A 74 14.53 -7.77 0.14
CA PRO A 74 14.08 -8.46 1.34
C PRO A 74 12.82 -7.83 1.94
N CYS A 75 11.84 -8.66 2.25
CA CYS A 75 10.57 -8.26 2.84
C CYS A 75 10.15 -9.21 3.95
N ARG A 76 9.64 -8.66 5.04
CA ARG A 76 8.96 -9.40 6.10
C ARG A 76 7.54 -8.90 6.23
N MET A 77 6.59 -9.81 6.35
CA MET A 77 5.17 -9.49 6.54
C MET A 77 4.71 -10.05 7.89
N PHE A 78 3.99 -9.22 8.64
CA PHE A 78 3.39 -9.60 9.92
C PHE A 78 1.89 -9.36 9.88
N GLU A 79 1.14 -10.22 10.56
CA GLU A 79 -0.29 -10.06 10.82
C GLU A 79 -0.51 -9.77 12.31
N ASP A 80 -1.14 -8.64 12.62
CA ASP A 80 -1.50 -8.23 13.98
C ASP A 80 -2.98 -7.83 14.04
N GLY A 81 -3.84 -8.76 14.44
CA GLY A 81 -5.26 -8.45 14.72
C GLY A 81 -6.03 -7.82 13.55
N GLY A 82 -5.71 -8.19 12.31
CA GLY A 82 -6.29 -7.61 11.09
C GLY A 82 -5.53 -6.42 10.50
N ILE A 83 -4.41 -6.04 11.12
CA ILE A 83 -3.44 -5.11 10.55
C ILE A 83 -2.33 -5.93 9.88
N ILE A 84 -2.07 -5.63 8.61
CA ILE A 84 -0.93 -6.18 7.88
C ILE A 84 0.22 -5.19 7.97
N HIS A 85 1.37 -5.68 8.45
CA HIS A 85 2.61 -4.92 8.43
C HIS A 85 3.56 -5.49 7.38
N LEU A 86 4.12 -4.63 6.53
CA LEU A 86 5.22 -4.97 5.62
C LEU A 86 6.47 -4.21 6.04
N VAL A 87 7.59 -4.91 6.15
CA VAL A 87 8.88 -4.35 6.53
C VAL A 87 9.88 -4.65 5.42
N PHE A 88 10.34 -3.58 4.75
CA PHE A 88 11.47 -3.61 3.83
C PHE A 88 12.68 -3.01 4.57
N PRO A 89 13.58 -3.85 5.11
CA PRO A 89 14.60 -3.41 6.07
C PRO A 89 15.44 -2.24 5.57
N GLY A 90 15.60 -1.23 6.42
CA GLY A 90 16.37 -0.03 6.15
C GLY A 90 15.79 0.89 5.05
N ARG A 91 14.63 0.57 4.48
CA ARG A 91 14.05 1.30 3.34
C ARG A 91 12.68 1.89 3.66
N GLN A 92 11.73 1.06 4.08
CA GLN A 92 10.36 1.49 4.35
C GLN A 92 9.56 0.45 5.14
N THR A 93 8.48 0.91 5.78
CA THR A 93 7.51 0.06 6.47
C THR A 93 6.10 0.48 6.08
N VAL A 94 5.18 -0.47 6.02
CA VAL A 94 3.76 -0.21 5.79
C VAL A 94 2.94 -0.88 6.88
N ALA A 95 1.90 -0.20 7.34
CA ALA A 95 0.81 -0.78 8.11
C ALA A 95 -0.50 -0.57 7.35
N ILE A 96 -1.30 -1.61 7.19
CA ILE A 96 -2.56 -1.58 6.44
C ILE A 96 -3.67 -2.16 7.32
N ASN A 97 -4.73 -1.40 7.51
CA ASN A 97 -5.96 -1.87 8.13
C ASN A 97 -7.11 -1.73 7.13
N GLY A 98 -7.35 -2.81 6.38
CA GLY A 98 -8.40 -2.86 5.36
C GLY A 98 -9.80 -2.58 5.91
N VAL A 99 -10.11 -3.11 7.10
CA VAL A 99 -11.43 -2.97 7.72
C VAL A 99 -11.68 -1.53 8.20
N ALA A 100 -10.66 -0.90 8.78
CA ALA A 100 -10.76 0.49 9.25
C ALA A 100 -10.52 1.53 8.14
N GLY A 101 -10.18 1.10 6.92
CA GLY A 101 -10.02 1.98 5.76
C GLY A 101 -8.78 2.87 5.81
N TRP A 102 -7.65 2.36 6.32
CA TRP A 102 -6.42 3.16 6.34
C TRP A 102 -5.16 2.34 6.08
N ALA A 103 -4.14 3.02 5.57
CA ALA A 103 -2.78 2.56 5.46
C ALA A 103 -1.79 3.69 5.79
N GLU A 104 -0.67 3.31 6.40
CA GLU A 104 0.46 4.19 6.68
C GLU A 104 1.73 3.64 6.05
N LEU A 105 2.37 4.43 5.20
CA LEU A 105 3.63 4.14 4.54
C LEU A 105 4.70 5.09 5.08
N ARG A 106 5.71 4.52 5.74
CA ARG A 106 6.85 5.24 6.30
C ARG A 106 8.09 4.90 5.49
N ILE A 107 8.78 5.92 4.97
CA ILE A 107 9.88 5.75 4.03
C ILE A 107 11.13 6.46 4.57
N ARG A 108 12.32 5.90 4.35
CA ARG A 108 13.56 6.64 4.63
C ARG A 108 13.70 7.87 3.71
N PRO A 109 14.28 8.97 4.21
CA PRO A 109 14.58 10.13 3.37
C PRO A 109 15.40 9.74 2.13
N GLY A 110 14.96 10.20 0.95
CA GLY A 110 15.62 9.92 -0.33
C GLY A 110 15.30 8.56 -0.95
N ALA A 111 14.55 7.70 -0.27
CA ALA A 111 13.99 6.49 -0.85
C ALA A 111 12.61 6.76 -1.47
N LYS A 112 12.24 5.93 -2.44
CA LYS A 112 10.88 5.89 -3.01
C LYS A 112 10.11 4.70 -2.46
N ALA A 113 8.79 4.85 -2.42
CA ALA A 113 7.87 3.75 -2.16
C ALA A 113 8.22 2.56 -3.06
N ALA A 114 8.31 1.38 -2.46
CA ALA A 114 8.48 0.14 -3.21
C ALA A 114 7.18 -0.18 -3.96
N TRP A 115 7.29 -0.93 -5.05
CA TRP A 115 6.14 -1.23 -5.89
C TRP A 115 5.14 -2.13 -5.17
N THR A 116 5.63 -3.19 -4.54
CA THR A 116 4.83 -4.17 -3.80
C THR A 116 3.98 -3.55 -2.69
N PRO A 117 4.52 -2.73 -1.76
CA PRO A 117 3.69 -2.08 -0.76
C PRO A 117 2.67 -1.12 -1.36
N ALA A 118 3.01 -0.41 -2.45
CA ALA A 118 2.06 0.46 -3.13
C ALA A 118 0.88 -0.34 -3.73
N MET A 119 1.17 -1.49 -4.34
CA MET A 119 0.15 -2.39 -4.87
C MET A 119 -0.73 -3.02 -3.78
N LEU A 120 -0.15 -3.46 -2.67
CA LEU A 120 -0.91 -4.03 -1.55
C LEU A 120 -1.84 -3.01 -0.87
N VAL A 121 -1.44 -1.74 -0.80
CA VAL A 121 -2.34 -0.69 -0.33
C VAL A 121 -3.52 -0.49 -1.27
N LEU A 122 -3.30 -0.56 -2.59
CA LEU A 122 -4.37 -0.43 -3.57
C LEU A 122 -5.31 -1.62 -3.54
N ASP A 123 -4.77 -2.82 -3.41
CA ASP A 123 -5.54 -4.05 -3.21
C ASP A 123 -6.45 -3.93 -1.99
N ALA A 124 -5.90 -3.54 -0.84
CA ALA A 124 -6.67 -3.34 0.37
C ALA A 124 -7.73 -2.23 0.24
N ALA A 125 -7.42 -1.15 -0.50
CA ALA A 125 -8.39 -0.10 -0.78
C ALA A 125 -9.54 -0.62 -1.63
N LEU A 126 -9.25 -1.36 -2.71
CA LEU A 126 -10.25 -1.97 -3.59
C LEU A 126 -11.11 -2.99 -2.84
N ASP A 127 -10.48 -3.87 -2.05
CA ASP A 127 -11.17 -4.85 -1.21
C ASP A 127 -12.13 -4.17 -0.22
N ALA A 128 -11.73 -3.04 0.39
CA ALA A 128 -12.60 -2.26 1.27
C ALA A 128 -13.83 -1.68 0.53
N GLY A 129 -13.72 -1.41 -0.77
CA GLY A 129 -14.84 -1.06 -1.65
C GLY A 129 -15.68 -2.25 -2.10
N GLY A 130 -15.39 -3.47 -1.61
CA GLY A 130 -16.02 -4.71 -2.07
C GLY A 130 -15.54 -5.15 -3.45
N GLN A 131 -14.45 -4.56 -3.95
CA GLN A 131 -13.81 -4.94 -5.21
C GLN A 131 -12.66 -5.89 -4.92
N HIS A 132 -12.89 -7.18 -5.08
CA HIS A 132 -11.83 -8.16 -4.96
C HIS A 132 -10.93 -8.13 -6.19
N MET A 133 -9.69 -7.64 -6.03
CA MET A 133 -8.67 -7.88 -7.04
C MET A 133 -8.18 -9.33 -6.90
N LEU A 134 -8.40 -10.14 -7.94
CA LEU A 134 -7.68 -11.39 -8.10
C LEU A 134 -6.21 -11.07 -8.43
N HIS A 135 -5.37 -10.93 -7.41
CA HIS A 135 -3.92 -10.88 -7.60
C HIS A 135 -3.43 -12.23 -8.15
N THR A 136 -3.24 -12.31 -9.47
CA THR A 136 -2.66 -13.46 -10.18
C THR A 136 -1.15 -13.62 -9.97
N ALA A 137 -0.58 -13.10 -8.88
CA ALA A 137 0.87 -13.16 -8.64
C ALA A 137 1.37 -14.56 -8.20
N GLY A 138 0.50 -15.57 -8.09
CA GLY A 138 0.91 -16.90 -7.60
C GLY A 138 0.00 -18.08 -7.93
N LEU A 139 -0.95 -17.97 -8.86
CA LEU A 139 -1.71 -19.14 -9.32
C LEU A 139 -0.90 -19.87 -10.40
N THR A 140 0.04 -20.73 -9.97
CA THR A 140 0.39 -21.87 -10.82
C THR A 140 -0.72 -22.89 -10.68
N LEU A 141 -1.30 -23.31 -11.80
CA LEU A 141 -2.19 -24.46 -11.81
C LEU A 141 -1.36 -25.68 -11.35
N PRO A 142 -1.85 -26.52 -10.43
CA PRO A 142 -1.22 -27.82 -10.23
C PRO A 142 -1.33 -28.55 -11.57
N ASP A 143 -0.17 -28.88 -12.15
CA ASP A 143 0.06 -29.52 -13.46
C ASP A 143 0.29 -28.59 -14.68
N SER A 144 0.54 -27.29 -14.52
CA SER A 144 0.90 -26.42 -15.65
C SER A 144 1.91 -25.32 -15.29
N ASP A 145 3.08 -25.32 -15.96
CA ASP A 145 4.13 -24.29 -15.89
C ASP A 145 3.74 -22.94 -16.56
N ALA A 146 2.48 -22.74 -16.92
CA ALA A 146 2.01 -21.48 -17.48
C ALA A 146 1.48 -20.55 -16.37
N VAL A 147 2.03 -19.34 -16.35
CA VAL A 147 1.51 -18.20 -15.58
C VAL A 147 0.31 -17.62 -16.34
N VAL A 148 -0.77 -17.26 -15.63
CA VAL A 148 -1.92 -16.52 -16.21
C VAL A 148 -1.55 -15.07 -16.47
#